data_AF-A0A4Q5R153-F1
#
_entry.id   AF-A0A4Q5R153-F1
#
_cell.length_a   1.000
_cell.length_b   1.000
_cell.length_c   1.000
_cell.angle_alpha   90.00
_cell.angle_beta   90.00
_cell.angle_gamma   90.00
#
_symmetry.space_group_name_H-M   'P 1'
#
loop_
_entity.id
_entity.type
_entity.pdbx_description
1 polymer ?
#
loop_
_entity_poly.entity_id
_entity_poly.type
_entity_poly.pdbx_seq_one_letter_code
_entity_poly.pdbx_strand_id
1 'polypeptide(L)'
;MTLVVLIDDLDRCLPKTAIATLEAMRLFLFLKHTAFVIAADEGMIRQAVRTHFEDVTLTDDLVTNYFDKLIQLPIRVPPLGTQEVRSYLMMLFVDADPDLTSEQKEQARTVVCKRLSETWKGGRVDKAFLAGEIENCPPALTNRLALAERIAPILTTSQSIRGNPRLIKRFLNTLTMRLSMARLQGVTVDEEVLVKLLLFERCGDKDAYAELLRSVNESDEGHAEILNDREAGARGEDGAPALDKPWSDPFLAGWLALDPPLAGQDLRGALYVGRESHPIISRADELSSDAASVLEMLLRLTSASPIVDAEVAGLPKHEIAKLTDKVLARARQETAWGVPGILNAMQSLASASPQAAASIVAFLSEVPTAQVRPSIVPRCPHDVVDRRGPSRQPARGPPDGYFCIEQGSRLRS
;
A
#
# COMPACT_ATOMS: atom_id res chain seq x y z
N MET A 1 32.53 -42.09 27.67
CA MET A 1 32.47 -40.94 26.73
C MET A 1 31.13 -40.98 26.03
N THR A 2 30.44 -39.85 25.89
CA THR A 2 29.15 -39.74 25.19
C THR A 2 29.38 -38.96 23.90
N LEU A 3 28.98 -39.53 22.76
CA LEU A 3 29.02 -38.88 21.46
C LEU A 3 27.66 -38.20 21.20
N VAL A 4 27.68 -36.88 20.96
CA VAL A 4 26.47 -36.13 20.57
C VAL A 4 26.68 -35.58 19.17
N VAL A 5 25.79 -35.91 18.26
CA VAL A 5 25.82 -35.48 16.86
C VAL A 5 24.66 -34.49 16.65
N LEU A 6 24.99 -33.23 16.36
CA LEU A 6 24.02 -32.17 16.06
C LEU A 6 23.86 -32.06 14.55
N ILE A 7 22.63 -32.09 14.07
CA ILE A 7 22.28 -32.05 12.65
C ILE A 7 21.25 -30.94 12.47
N ASP A 8 21.60 -29.94 11.66
CA ASP A 8 20.79 -28.76 11.38
C ASP A 8 20.53 -28.66 9.88
N ASP A 9 19.47 -27.93 9.50
CA ASP A 9 19.07 -27.66 8.10
C ASP A 9 18.86 -28.91 7.21
N LEU A 10 18.50 -30.06 7.81
CA LEU A 10 18.23 -31.30 7.07
C LEU A 10 17.08 -31.14 6.07
N ASP A 11 16.12 -30.28 6.39
CA ASP A 11 14.96 -29.91 5.58
C ASP A 11 15.30 -29.06 4.35
N ARG A 12 16.52 -28.54 4.25
CA ARG A 12 17.02 -27.84 3.05
C ARG A 12 17.71 -28.77 2.05
N CYS A 13 18.00 -30.01 2.45
CA CYS A 13 18.60 -30.99 1.57
C CYS A 13 17.60 -31.46 0.51
N LEU A 14 18.11 -31.90 -0.64
CA LEU A 14 17.30 -32.60 -1.62
C LEU A 14 16.68 -33.86 -0.97
N PRO A 15 15.44 -34.24 -1.35
CA PRO A 15 14.74 -35.36 -0.71
C PRO A 15 15.58 -36.63 -0.58
N LYS A 16 16.26 -37.05 -1.64
CA LYS A 16 17.13 -38.25 -1.63
C LYS A 16 18.26 -38.15 -0.59
N THR A 17 18.89 -36.97 -0.47
CA THR A 17 19.98 -36.73 0.47
C THR A 17 19.49 -36.69 1.91
N ALA A 18 18.34 -36.05 2.16
CA ALA A 18 17.72 -36.01 3.48
C ALA A 18 17.38 -37.42 3.98
N ILE A 19 16.75 -38.25 3.14
CA ILE A 19 16.39 -39.63 3.48
C ILE A 19 17.63 -40.50 3.69
N ALA A 20 18.62 -40.46 2.78
CA ALA A 20 19.85 -41.22 2.94
C ALA A 20 20.60 -40.87 4.24
N THR A 21 20.55 -39.59 4.65
CA THR A 21 21.13 -39.14 5.92
C THR A 21 20.37 -39.72 7.11
N LEU A 22 19.04 -39.67 7.11
CA LEU A 22 18.20 -40.26 8.17
C LEU A 22 18.39 -41.78 8.30
N GLU A 23 18.51 -42.47 7.17
CA GLU A 23 18.78 -43.91 7.14
C GLU A 23 20.17 -44.24 7.69
N ALA A 24 21.19 -43.47 7.30
CA ALA A 24 22.54 -43.62 7.83
C ALA A 24 22.57 -43.41 9.34
N MET A 25 21.88 -42.39 9.85
CA MET A 25 21.76 -42.12 11.29
C MET A 25 21.10 -43.28 12.04
N ARG A 26 20.06 -43.88 11.45
CA ARG A 26 19.33 -45.01 12.06
C ARG A 26 20.25 -46.16 12.44
N LEU A 27 21.30 -46.42 11.64
CA LEU A 27 22.28 -47.48 11.92
C LEU A 27 23.03 -47.25 13.23
N PHE A 28 23.19 -46.00 13.64
CA PHE A 28 23.93 -45.60 14.84
C PHE A 28 23.05 -45.35 16.07
N LEU A 29 21.72 -45.29 15.91
CA LEU A 29 20.78 -45.05 17.02
C LEU A 29 20.80 -46.15 18.10
N PHE A 30 21.31 -47.34 17.79
CA PHE A 30 21.42 -48.47 18.72
C PHE A 30 22.73 -48.49 19.52
N LEU A 31 23.69 -47.60 19.20
CA LEU A 31 24.96 -47.53 19.92
C LEU A 31 24.76 -46.88 21.29
N LYS A 32 25.28 -47.52 22.33
CA LYS A 32 25.29 -46.96 23.69
C LYS A 32 26.16 -45.71 23.72
N HIS A 33 25.74 -44.73 24.51
CA HIS A 33 26.42 -43.44 24.68
C HIS A 33 26.49 -42.59 23.40
N THR A 34 25.53 -42.75 22.48
CA THR A 34 25.39 -41.89 21.31
C THR A 34 24.03 -41.20 21.33
N ALA A 35 23.99 -39.91 21.03
CA ALA A 35 22.76 -39.13 20.87
C ALA A 35 22.80 -38.33 19.57
N PHE A 36 21.67 -38.30 18.85
CA PHE A 36 21.49 -37.50 17.65
C PHE A 36 20.43 -36.44 17.93
N VAL A 37 20.76 -35.17 17.67
CA VAL A 37 19.82 -34.04 17.81
C VAL A 37 19.61 -33.46 16.43
N ILE A 38 18.35 -33.43 15.98
CA ILE A 38 17.98 -32.95 14.64
C ILE A 38 17.14 -31.68 14.82
N ALA A 39 17.55 -30.60 14.17
CA ALA A 39 16.75 -29.40 13.97
C ALA A 39 16.32 -29.34 12.49
N ALA A 40 15.01 -29.42 12.24
CA ALA A 40 14.43 -29.40 10.90
C ALA A 40 12.94 -29.05 10.94
N ASP A 41 12.40 -28.49 9.87
CA ASP A 41 10.95 -28.40 9.65
C ASP A 41 10.36 -29.79 9.36
N GLU A 42 9.50 -30.26 10.28
CA GLU A 42 8.83 -31.56 10.19
C GLU A 42 8.02 -31.72 8.89
N GLY A 43 7.35 -30.66 8.44
CA GLY A 43 6.54 -30.66 7.23
C GLY A 43 7.39 -30.82 5.96
N MET A 44 8.52 -30.13 5.88
CA MET A 44 9.45 -30.26 4.76
C MET A 44 10.05 -31.68 4.68
N ILE A 45 10.46 -32.26 5.81
CA ILE A 45 10.98 -33.64 5.82
C ILE A 45 9.87 -34.65 5.46
N ARG A 46 8.64 -34.47 5.96
CA ARG A 46 7.49 -35.31 5.55
C ARG A 46 7.27 -35.28 4.03
N GLN A 47 7.42 -34.10 3.42
CA GLN A 47 7.33 -33.97 1.97
C GLN A 47 8.48 -34.67 1.25
N ALA A 48 9.71 -34.56 1.76
CA ALA A 48 10.87 -35.27 1.22
C ALA A 48 10.68 -36.80 1.25
N VAL A 49 10.09 -37.34 2.33
CA VAL A 49 9.72 -38.76 2.42
C VAL A 49 8.70 -39.12 1.33
N ARG A 50 7.64 -38.34 1.16
CA ARG A 50 6.63 -38.59 0.13
C ARG A 50 7.23 -38.62 -1.29
N THR A 51 8.10 -37.66 -1.61
CA THR A 51 8.81 -37.59 -2.89
C THR A 51 9.79 -38.75 -3.09
N HIS A 52 10.42 -39.25 -2.03
CA HIS A 52 11.36 -40.36 -2.16
C HIS A 52 10.67 -41.70 -2.48
N PHE A 53 9.41 -41.86 -2.07
CA PHE A 53 8.63 -43.10 -2.19
C PHE A 53 7.47 -43.00 -3.22
N GLU A 54 7.61 -42.11 -4.22
CA GLU A 54 6.61 -41.73 -5.25
C GLU A 54 5.78 -42.87 -5.88
N ASP A 55 6.31 -44.11 -5.92
CA ASP A 55 5.65 -45.28 -6.53
C ASP A 55 4.71 -46.07 -5.59
N VAL A 56 4.62 -45.67 -4.32
CA VAL A 56 3.72 -46.29 -3.35
C VAL A 56 2.60 -45.29 -3.07
N THR A 57 1.33 -45.70 -3.12
CA THR A 57 0.24 -44.92 -2.55
C THR A 57 0.47 -44.79 -1.04
N LEU A 58 1.25 -43.78 -0.66
CA LEU A 58 1.65 -43.55 0.72
C LEU A 58 0.46 -42.96 1.47
N THR A 59 -0.13 -43.77 2.34
CA THR A 59 -0.99 -43.25 3.40
C THR A 59 -0.15 -42.41 4.36
N ASP A 60 -0.68 -41.32 4.89
CA ASP A 60 -0.01 -40.47 5.90
C ASP A 60 0.49 -41.25 7.13
N ASP A 61 -0.11 -42.42 7.38
CA ASP A 61 0.31 -43.38 8.40
C ASP A 61 1.72 -43.92 8.15
N LEU A 62 2.13 -44.16 6.90
CA LEU A 62 3.48 -44.70 6.64
C LEU A 62 4.57 -43.66 6.91
N VAL A 63 4.31 -42.40 6.55
CA VAL A 63 5.22 -41.29 6.83
C VAL A 63 5.34 -41.09 8.34
N THR A 64 4.23 -41.09 9.06
CA THR A 64 4.23 -40.96 10.54
C THR A 64 4.99 -42.13 11.20
N ASN A 65 4.74 -43.36 10.75
CA ASN A 65 5.47 -44.55 11.21
C ASN A 65 6.98 -44.51 10.90
N TYR A 66 7.40 -43.81 9.84
CA TYR A 66 8.81 -43.61 9.53
C TYR A 66 9.47 -42.70 10.58
N PHE A 67 8.81 -41.60 10.95
CA PHE A 67 9.30 -40.69 11.99
C PHE A 67 9.31 -41.30 13.38
N ASP A 68 8.25 -41.99 13.79
CA ASP A 68 8.17 -42.61 15.13
C ASP A 68 9.30 -43.63 15.37
N LYS A 69 9.84 -44.24 14.30
CA LYS A 69 10.96 -45.18 14.36
C LYS A 69 12.33 -44.51 14.42
N LEU A 70 12.44 -43.26 13.97
CA LEU A 70 13.69 -42.52 13.90
C LEU A 70 13.85 -41.53 15.05
N ILE A 71 12.78 -40.82 15.38
CA ILE A 71 12.75 -39.75 16.36
C ILE A 71 12.12 -40.29 17.65
N GLN A 72 12.98 -40.59 18.63
CA GLN A 72 12.54 -41.10 19.93
C GLN A 72 11.88 -40.02 20.79
N LEU A 73 12.32 -38.77 20.66
CA LEU A 73 11.84 -37.64 21.45
C LEU A 73 11.60 -36.42 20.54
N PRO A 74 10.37 -36.20 20.06
CA PRO A 74 10.05 -34.99 19.31
C PRO A 74 9.89 -33.80 20.26
N ILE A 75 10.70 -32.76 20.06
CA ILE A 75 10.58 -31.49 20.77
C ILE A 75 10.11 -30.43 19.77
N ARG A 76 8.88 -29.95 19.93
CA ARG A 76 8.33 -28.87 19.10
C ARG A 76 8.60 -27.53 19.75
N VAL A 77 9.25 -26.63 19.00
CA VAL A 77 9.47 -25.25 19.44
C VAL A 77 8.13 -24.50 19.34
N PRO A 78 7.60 -23.96 20.46
CA PRO A 78 6.33 -23.23 20.42
C PRO A 78 6.48 -21.89 19.68
N PRO A 79 5.41 -21.40 19.02
CA PRO A 79 5.42 -20.06 18.44
C PRO A 79 5.60 -19.00 19.55
N LEU A 80 6.20 -17.87 19.20
CA LEU A 80 6.38 -16.77 20.15
C LEU A 80 5.03 -16.08 20.44
N GLY A 81 4.73 -15.91 21.72
CA GLY A 81 3.63 -15.06 22.16
C GLY A 81 4.04 -13.58 22.20
N THR A 82 3.09 -12.72 22.57
CA THR A 82 3.29 -11.27 22.56
C THR A 82 4.37 -10.83 23.56
N GLN A 83 4.51 -11.53 24.70
CA GLN A 83 5.55 -11.21 25.69
C GLN A 83 6.94 -11.56 25.17
N GLU A 84 7.08 -12.71 24.52
CA GLU A 84 8.33 -13.17 23.92
C GLU A 84 8.73 -12.28 22.75
N VAL A 85 7.79 -11.93 21.86
CA VAL A 85 8.04 -10.99 20.74
C VAL A 85 8.46 -9.62 21.27
N ARG A 86 7.79 -9.09 22.29
CA ARG A 86 8.16 -7.82 22.92
C ARG A 86 9.58 -7.87 23.47
N SER A 87 9.89 -8.91 24.25
CA SER A 87 11.22 -9.08 24.84
C SER A 87 12.30 -9.24 23.78
N TYR A 88 12.00 -9.99 22.71
CA TYR A 88 12.89 -10.16 21.57
C TYR A 88 13.20 -8.82 20.88
N LEU A 89 12.18 -8.02 20.58
CA LEU A 89 12.35 -6.67 20.01
C LEU A 89 13.19 -5.76 20.89
N MET A 90 12.89 -5.72 22.19
CA MET A 90 13.65 -4.94 23.16
C MET A 90 15.13 -5.35 23.18
N MET A 91 15.41 -6.66 23.19
CA MET A 91 16.78 -7.15 23.14
C MET A 91 17.48 -6.83 21.82
N LEU A 92 16.78 -6.81 20.69
CA LEU A 92 17.36 -6.35 19.42
C LEU A 92 17.72 -4.87 19.44
N PHE A 93 16.94 -4.02 20.13
CA PHE A 93 17.28 -2.61 20.30
C PHE A 93 18.46 -2.41 21.25
N VAL A 94 18.51 -3.15 22.36
CA VAL A 94 19.65 -3.15 23.30
C VAL A 94 20.93 -3.61 22.59
N ASP A 95 20.86 -4.68 21.81
CA ASP A 95 22.00 -5.22 21.05
C ASP A 95 22.53 -4.22 20.02
N ALA A 96 21.62 -3.54 19.31
CA ALA A 96 21.95 -2.54 18.29
C ALA A 96 22.40 -1.19 18.85
N ASP A 97 22.25 -0.94 20.16
CA ASP A 97 22.61 0.35 20.76
C ASP A 97 24.14 0.48 20.91
N PRO A 98 24.77 1.54 20.36
CA PRO A 98 26.21 1.73 20.44
C PRO A 98 26.66 2.27 21.80
N ASP A 99 25.77 2.88 22.59
CA ASP A 99 26.13 3.54 23.85
C ASP A 99 26.19 2.55 25.04
N LEU A 100 25.78 1.29 24.82
CA LEU A 100 25.83 0.24 25.83
C LEU A 100 27.06 -0.66 25.68
N THR A 101 27.69 -1.01 26.81
CA THR A 101 28.81 -1.97 26.82
C THR A 101 28.31 -3.41 26.65
N SER A 102 29.22 -4.32 26.26
CA SER A 102 28.93 -5.75 26.15
C SER A 102 28.44 -6.35 27.48
N GLU A 103 28.97 -5.88 28.61
CA GLU A 103 28.57 -6.31 29.95
C GLU A 103 27.13 -5.87 30.27
N GLN A 104 26.77 -4.62 29.97
CA GLN A 104 25.40 -4.12 30.15
C GLN A 104 24.39 -4.89 29.28
N LYS A 105 24.77 -5.17 28.03
CA LYS A 105 23.94 -5.97 27.10
C LYS A 105 23.72 -7.40 27.62
N GLU A 106 24.78 -8.03 28.14
CA GLU A 106 24.68 -9.40 28.69
C GLU A 106 23.91 -9.46 30.01
N GLN A 107 24.04 -8.45 30.86
CA GLN A 107 23.24 -8.31 32.07
C GLN A 107 21.75 -8.16 31.72
N ALA A 108 21.41 -7.27 30.79
CA ALA A 108 20.05 -7.10 30.31
C ALA A 108 19.48 -8.41 29.76
N ARG A 109 20.26 -9.15 28.96
CA ARG A 109 19.87 -10.46 28.42
C ARG A 109 19.54 -11.46 29.53
N THR A 110 20.39 -11.56 30.55
CA THR A 110 20.21 -12.51 31.66
C THR A 110 18.96 -12.19 32.47
N VAL A 111 18.74 -10.91 32.77
CA VAL A 111 17.58 -10.43 33.52
C VAL A 111 16.28 -10.65 32.74
N VAL A 112 16.28 -10.37 31.43
CA VAL A 112 15.14 -10.64 30.55
C VAL A 112 14.84 -12.14 30.45
N CYS A 113 15.86 -12.99 30.24
CA CYS A 113 15.67 -14.44 30.20
C CYS A 113 15.09 -14.99 31.51
N LYS A 114 15.59 -14.52 32.66
CA LYS A 114 15.06 -14.90 33.97
C LYS A 114 13.61 -14.48 34.11
N ARG A 115 13.27 -13.23 33.78
CA ARG A 115 11.89 -12.71 33.84
C ARG A 115 10.96 -13.49 32.92
N LEU A 116 11.39 -13.82 31.71
CA LEU A 116 10.63 -14.61 30.74
C LEU A 116 10.30 -16.02 31.28
N SER A 117 11.23 -16.65 32.00
CA SER A 117 10.99 -17.96 32.63
C SER A 117 9.94 -17.91 33.76
N GLU A 118 9.64 -16.72 34.27
CA GLU A 118 8.69 -16.46 35.36
C GLU A 118 7.42 -15.75 34.88
N THR A 119 7.20 -15.65 33.56
CA THR A 119 6.00 -15.01 32.98
C THR A 119 4.69 -15.64 33.44
N TRP A 120 4.69 -16.96 33.68
CA TRP A 120 3.55 -17.68 34.25
C TRP A 120 3.19 -17.26 35.69
N LYS A 121 4.12 -16.62 36.42
CA LYS A 121 3.86 -16.02 37.74
C LYS A 121 3.31 -14.58 37.65
N GLY A 122 3.05 -14.08 36.44
CA GLY A 122 2.59 -12.71 36.20
C GLY A 122 3.71 -11.69 35.94
N GLY A 123 4.97 -12.12 35.86
CA GLY A 123 6.08 -11.26 35.48
C GLY A 123 5.97 -10.81 34.02
N ARG A 124 6.12 -9.52 33.74
CA ARG A 124 6.14 -8.97 32.38
C ARG A 124 7.47 -8.29 32.10
N VAL A 125 7.91 -8.36 30.86
CA VAL A 125 9.03 -7.56 30.35
C VAL A 125 8.40 -6.35 29.68
N ASP A 126 8.50 -5.21 30.35
CA ASP A 126 8.05 -3.92 29.86
C ASP A 126 9.22 -2.92 29.83
N LYS A 127 8.98 -1.77 29.22
CA LYS A 127 9.95 -0.67 29.12
C LYS A 127 10.43 -0.26 30.50
N ALA A 128 9.52 -0.16 31.48
CA ALA A 128 9.85 0.29 32.83
C ALA A 128 10.83 -0.67 33.52
N PHE A 129 10.59 -1.98 33.39
CA PHE A 129 11.47 -3.02 33.89
C PHE A 129 12.85 -2.94 33.23
N LEU A 130 12.92 -2.98 31.90
CA LEU A 130 14.21 -3.05 31.21
C LEU A 130 15.02 -1.75 31.36
N ALA A 131 14.37 -0.58 31.28
CA ALA A 131 15.05 0.69 31.48
C ALA A 131 15.55 0.87 32.92
N GLY A 132 14.88 0.27 33.92
CA GLY A 132 15.32 0.28 35.31
C GLY A 132 16.51 -0.64 35.60
N GLU A 133 16.71 -1.68 34.79
CA GLU A 133 17.81 -2.64 34.94
C GLU A 133 19.08 -2.21 34.18
N ILE A 134 18.96 -1.30 33.21
CA ILE A 134 20.08 -0.74 32.45
C ILE A 134 20.57 0.54 33.15
N GLU A 135 21.79 0.49 33.70
CA GLU A 135 22.43 1.66 34.28
C GLU A 135 22.62 2.77 33.23
N ASN A 136 22.15 3.99 33.54
CA ASN A 136 22.18 5.15 32.63
C ASN A 136 21.56 4.88 31.25
N CYS A 137 20.38 4.26 31.20
CA CYS A 137 19.66 3.98 29.96
C CYS A 137 19.51 5.22 29.06
N PRO A 138 20.03 5.19 27.80
CA PRO A 138 19.93 6.32 26.89
C PRO A 138 18.47 6.73 26.58
N PRO A 139 18.18 8.02 26.38
CA PRO A 139 16.83 8.50 26.03
C PRO A 139 16.36 7.90 24.69
N ALA A 140 17.26 7.79 23.71
CA ALA A 140 16.96 7.21 22.41
C ALA A 140 16.55 5.73 22.53
N LEU A 141 17.26 4.95 23.35
CA LEU A 141 16.91 3.56 23.64
C LEU A 141 15.54 3.47 24.33
N THR A 142 15.29 4.33 25.31
CA THR A 142 14.02 4.41 26.03
C THR A 142 12.81 4.62 25.11
N ASN A 143 12.97 5.42 24.05
CA ASN A 143 11.94 5.61 23.02
C ASN A 143 11.75 4.35 22.16
N ARG A 144 12.84 3.69 21.75
CA ARG A 144 12.77 2.42 21.01
C ARG A 144 12.14 1.29 21.82
N LEU A 145 12.38 1.24 23.14
CA LEU A 145 11.70 0.29 24.03
C LEU A 145 10.19 0.54 24.06
N ALA A 146 9.74 1.81 24.09
CA ALA A 146 8.32 2.14 24.00
C ALA A 146 7.71 1.70 22.66
N LEU A 147 8.46 1.91 21.58
CA LEU A 147 8.07 1.45 20.24
C LEU A 147 7.90 -0.08 20.21
N ALA A 148 8.83 -0.84 20.81
CA ALA A 148 8.74 -2.29 20.93
C ALA A 148 7.42 -2.74 21.59
N GLU A 149 7.00 -2.05 22.66
CA GLU A 149 5.76 -2.38 23.36
C GLU A 149 4.51 -2.18 22.51
N ARG A 150 4.48 -1.12 21.71
CA ARG A 150 3.38 -0.75 20.81
C ARG A 150 3.26 -1.71 19.63
N ILE A 151 4.39 -2.09 19.01
CA ILE A 151 4.36 -2.92 17.79
C ILE A 151 4.29 -4.42 18.07
N ALA A 152 4.74 -4.89 19.24
CA ALA A 152 4.78 -6.32 19.55
C ALA A 152 3.43 -7.05 19.41
N PRO A 153 2.29 -6.50 19.91
CA PRO A 153 0.99 -7.12 19.70
C PRO A 153 0.65 -7.33 18.23
N ILE A 154 0.90 -6.34 17.38
CA ILE A 154 0.58 -6.37 15.95
C ILE A 154 1.48 -7.35 15.19
N LEU A 155 2.77 -7.38 15.52
CA LEU A 155 3.71 -8.35 14.95
C LEU A 155 3.38 -9.80 15.36
N THR A 156 2.71 -9.98 16.50
CA THR A 156 2.30 -11.30 16.98
C THR A 156 0.96 -11.74 16.38
N THR A 157 -0.04 -10.84 16.31
CA THR A 157 -1.40 -11.17 15.85
C THR A 157 -1.55 -11.14 14.32
N SER A 158 -0.70 -10.40 13.60
CA SER A 158 -0.76 -10.33 12.14
C SER A 158 -0.48 -11.68 11.49
N GLN A 159 -1.29 -12.05 10.50
CA GLN A 159 -1.16 -13.34 9.82
C GLN A 159 0.14 -13.46 9.01
N SER A 160 0.69 -12.33 8.55
CA SER A 160 1.91 -12.29 7.74
C SER A 160 3.18 -12.51 8.54
N ILE A 161 3.18 -12.28 9.85
CA ILE A 161 4.38 -12.37 10.71
C ILE A 161 4.23 -13.46 11.76
N ARG A 162 3.07 -13.56 12.43
CA ARG A 162 2.76 -14.58 13.46
C ARG A 162 3.90 -14.82 14.45
N GLY A 163 4.55 -13.73 14.90
CA GLY A 163 5.67 -13.81 15.84
C GLY A 163 6.94 -14.49 15.31
N ASN A 164 7.10 -14.68 14.00
CA ASN A 164 8.29 -15.30 13.42
C ASN A 164 9.55 -14.41 13.62
N PRO A 165 10.57 -14.86 14.36
CA PRO A 165 11.76 -14.06 14.68
C PRO A 165 12.49 -13.54 13.45
N ARG A 166 12.60 -14.35 12.39
CA ARG A 166 13.28 -13.97 11.14
C ARG A 166 12.53 -12.85 10.43
N LEU A 167 11.19 -12.92 10.39
CA LEU A 167 10.37 -11.88 9.77
C LEU A 167 10.41 -10.58 10.59
N ILE A 168 10.42 -10.68 11.92
CA ILE A 168 10.59 -9.53 12.82
C ILE A 168 11.95 -8.86 12.60
N LYS A 169 13.05 -9.62 12.59
CA LYS A 169 14.38 -9.06 12.33
C LYS A 169 14.47 -8.45 10.93
N ARG A 170 13.88 -9.09 9.92
CA ARG A 170 13.80 -8.54 8.56
C ARG A 170 13.04 -7.21 8.54
N PHE A 171 11.92 -7.11 9.24
CA PHE A 171 11.16 -5.87 9.39
C PHE A 171 12.02 -4.75 9.98
N LEU A 172 12.71 -5.02 11.09
CA LEU A 172 13.61 -4.04 11.72
C LEU A 172 14.78 -3.65 10.81
N ASN A 173 15.38 -4.62 10.10
CA ASN A 173 16.44 -4.31 9.15
C ASN A 173 15.94 -3.40 8.01
N THR A 174 14.74 -3.65 7.49
CA THR A 174 14.11 -2.76 6.50
C THR A 174 13.90 -1.36 7.06
N LEU A 175 13.41 -1.22 8.29
CA LEU A 175 13.26 0.06 8.96
C LEU A 175 14.60 0.80 9.06
N THR A 176 15.65 0.15 9.57
CA THR A 176 16.98 0.74 9.72
C THR A 176 17.57 1.17 8.38
N MET A 177 17.39 0.36 7.33
CA MET A 177 17.81 0.71 5.97
C MET A 177 17.09 1.95 5.46
N ARG A 178 15.76 2.02 5.64
CA ARG A 178 14.97 3.17 5.22
C ARG A 178 15.36 4.45 5.98
N LEU A 179 15.50 4.40 7.30
CA LEU A 179 15.98 5.54 8.09
C LEU A 179 17.37 6.02 7.64
N SER A 180 18.26 5.09 7.29
CA SER A 180 19.58 5.41 6.77
C SER A 180 19.51 6.07 5.39
N MET A 181 18.65 5.57 4.50
CA MET A 181 18.40 6.19 3.18
C MET A 181 17.82 7.60 3.32
N ALA A 182 16.85 7.80 4.23
CA ALA A 182 16.25 9.10 4.51
C ALA A 182 17.32 10.13 4.89
N ARG A 183 18.22 9.76 5.82
CA ARG A 183 19.34 10.61 6.26
C ARG A 183 20.30 10.95 5.12
N LEU A 184 20.65 9.98 4.27
CA LEU A 184 21.55 10.20 3.13
C LEU A 184 20.94 11.11 2.06
N GLN A 185 19.62 11.03 1.87
CA GLN A 185 18.89 11.84 0.90
C GLN A 185 18.47 13.21 1.45
N GLY A 186 18.77 13.51 2.72
CA GLY A 186 18.36 14.74 3.39
C GLY A 186 16.85 14.83 3.63
N VAL A 187 16.13 13.71 3.56
CA VAL A 187 14.69 13.65 3.81
C VAL A 187 14.47 13.43 5.30
N THR A 188 13.76 14.35 5.94
CA THR A 188 13.37 14.21 7.35
C THR A 188 12.16 13.28 7.43
N VAL A 189 12.29 12.18 8.17
CA VAL A 189 11.22 11.20 8.35
C VAL A 189 11.11 10.85 9.83
N ASP A 190 9.90 10.94 10.36
CA ASP A 190 9.60 10.45 11.71
C ASP A 190 9.67 8.92 11.74
N GLU A 191 10.47 8.36 12.66
CA GLU A 191 10.65 6.92 12.82
C GLU A 191 9.34 6.21 13.16
N GLU A 192 8.48 6.80 13.98
CA GLU A 192 7.21 6.20 14.37
C GLU A 192 6.22 6.15 13.19
N VAL A 193 6.18 7.21 12.39
CA VAL A 193 5.39 7.25 11.14
C VAL A 193 5.86 6.19 10.17
N LEU A 194 7.18 6.08 9.97
CA LEU A 194 7.76 5.10 9.07
C LEU A 194 7.48 3.67 9.52
N VAL A 195 7.56 3.39 10.83
CA VAL A 195 7.20 2.09 11.40
C VAL A 195 5.73 1.78 11.15
N LYS A 196 4.83 2.73 11.41
CA LYS A 196 3.39 2.53 11.18
C LYS A 196 3.11 2.26 9.70
N LEU A 197 3.70 3.02 8.78
CA LEU A 197 3.54 2.78 7.33
C LEU A 197 4.14 1.44 6.88
N LEU A 198 5.33 1.06 7.37
CA LEU A 198 5.96 -0.21 7.03
C LEU A 198 5.17 -1.42 7.54
N LEU A 199 4.52 -1.29 8.70
CA LEU A 199 3.60 -2.30 9.21
C LEU A 199 2.39 -2.48 8.28
N PHE A 200 1.80 -1.37 7.82
CA PHE A 200 0.69 -1.41 6.86
C PHE A 200 1.14 -2.08 5.55
N GLU A 201 2.23 -1.60 4.96
CA GLU A 201 2.77 -2.13 3.70
C GLU A 201 2.98 -3.65 3.73
N ARG A 202 3.43 -4.19 4.89
CA ARG A 202 3.78 -5.60 5.02
C ARG A 202 2.61 -6.49 5.45
N CYS A 203 1.71 -5.98 6.28
CA CYS A 203 0.73 -6.79 6.99
C CYS A 203 -0.72 -6.43 6.66
N GLY A 204 -0.98 -5.26 6.09
CA GLY A 204 -2.32 -4.83 5.73
C GLY A 204 -2.71 -5.22 4.32
N ASP A 205 -3.95 -4.86 3.98
CA ASP A 205 -4.53 -5.11 2.67
C ASP A 205 -3.89 -4.22 1.58
N LYS A 206 -3.65 -4.81 0.41
CA LYS A 206 -2.97 -4.13 -0.70
C LYS A 206 -3.82 -3.01 -1.30
N ASP A 207 -5.12 -3.21 -1.39
CA ASP A 207 -6.03 -2.22 -1.98
C ASP A 207 -6.20 -1.04 -1.02
N ALA A 208 -6.31 -1.32 0.29
CA ALA A 208 -6.32 -0.29 1.32
C ALA A 208 -5.02 0.53 1.33
N TYR A 209 -3.86 -0.13 1.20
CA TYR A 209 -2.57 0.57 1.11
C TYR A 209 -2.47 1.42 -0.16
N ALA A 210 -2.95 0.93 -1.30
CA ALA A 210 -3.00 1.70 -2.54
C ALA A 210 -3.93 2.91 -2.44
N GLU A 211 -5.06 2.80 -1.73
CA GLU A 211 -5.96 3.91 -1.42
C GLU A 211 -5.25 5.00 -0.60
N LEU A 212 -4.49 4.60 0.43
CA LEU A 212 -3.66 5.52 1.23
C LEU A 212 -2.64 6.25 0.37
N LEU A 213 -1.88 5.53 -0.45
CA LEU A 213 -0.89 6.13 -1.35
C LEU A 213 -1.54 7.15 -2.30
N ARG A 214 -2.71 6.83 -2.84
CA ARG A 214 -3.46 7.73 -3.73
C ARG A 214 -3.86 9.01 -2.99
N SER A 215 -4.43 8.89 -1.79
CA SER A 215 -4.83 10.05 -0.99
C SER A 215 -3.65 10.98 -0.67
N VAL A 216 -2.49 10.42 -0.31
CA VAL A 216 -1.29 11.22 -0.05
C VAL A 216 -0.78 11.92 -1.31
N ASN A 217 -0.82 11.25 -2.47
CA ASN A 217 -0.40 11.83 -3.75
C ASN A 217 -1.40 12.87 -4.29
N GLU A 218 -2.66 12.79 -3.88
CA GLU A 218 -3.70 13.75 -4.27
C GLU A 218 -3.67 15.04 -3.45
N SER A 219 -3.17 14.97 -2.20
CA SER A 219 -3.00 16.13 -1.33
C SER A 219 -1.74 16.92 -1.68
N ASP A 220 -1.88 18.24 -1.84
CA ASP A 220 -0.74 19.13 -2.12
C ASP A 220 0.23 19.23 -0.92
N GLU A 221 -0.29 19.03 0.30
CA GLU A 221 0.48 19.01 1.56
C GLU A 221 0.94 17.60 1.96
N GLY A 222 0.55 16.56 1.22
CA GLY A 222 0.95 15.18 1.53
C GLY A 222 0.19 14.54 2.71
N HIS A 223 -0.96 15.08 3.06
CA HIS A 223 -1.81 14.58 4.15
C HIS A 223 -2.78 13.51 3.65
N ALA A 224 -2.98 12.46 4.46
CA ALA A 224 -3.95 11.41 4.17
C ALA A 224 -5.30 11.73 4.86
N GLU A 225 -6.08 12.64 4.28
CA GLU A 225 -7.38 13.05 4.85
C GLU A 225 -8.33 11.86 5.09
N ILE A 226 -8.22 10.83 4.24
CA ILE A 226 -9.00 9.60 4.33
C ILE A 226 -8.81 8.84 5.66
N LEU A 227 -7.73 9.12 6.38
CA LEU A 227 -7.41 8.48 7.66
C LEU A 227 -8.07 9.20 8.85
N ASN A 228 -8.50 10.47 8.74
CA ASN A 228 -9.07 11.20 9.88
C ASN A 228 -10.27 10.46 10.48
N ASP A 229 -11.29 10.23 9.64
CA ASP A 229 -12.54 9.58 10.08
C ASP A 229 -12.30 8.13 10.53
N ARG A 230 -11.33 7.45 9.90
CA ARG A 230 -11.02 6.04 10.18
C ARG A 230 -10.21 5.86 11.46
N GLU A 231 -9.24 6.75 11.72
CA GLU A 231 -8.48 6.77 12.97
C GLU A 231 -9.39 7.16 14.15
N ALA A 232 -10.29 8.13 13.96
CA ALA A 232 -11.32 8.49 14.94
C ALA A 232 -12.25 7.29 15.25
N GLY A 233 -12.71 6.58 14.22
CA GLY A 233 -13.56 5.39 14.36
C GLY A 233 -12.86 4.24 15.09
N ALA A 234 -11.58 3.99 14.80
CA ALA A 234 -10.81 2.92 15.44
C ALA A 234 -10.47 3.23 16.91
N ARG A 235 -10.33 4.51 17.28
CA ARG A 235 -10.10 4.95 18.66
C ARG A 235 -11.39 5.08 19.49
N GLY A 236 -12.56 4.94 18.85
CA GLY A 236 -13.85 5.02 19.52
C GLY A 236 -14.25 6.45 19.89
N GLU A 237 -13.88 7.43 19.07
CA GLU A 237 -14.31 8.82 19.25
C GLU A 237 -15.81 8.97 18.93
N ASP A 238 -16.52 9.76 19.75
CA ASP A 238 -17.98 9.92 19.65
C ASP A 238 -18.38 10.56 18.31
N GLY A 239 -19.18 9.84 17.51
CA GLY A 239 -19.71 10.31 16.22
C GLY A 239 -18.94 9.88 14.98
N ALA A 240 -17.88 9.08 15.12
CA ALA A 240 -17.10 8.59 14.00
C ALA A 240 -17.85 7.52 13.15
N PRO A 241 -17.69 7.53 11.81
CA PRO A 241 -18.33 6.54 10.94
C PRO A 241 -17.77 5.13 11.17
N ALA A 242 -18.62 4.11 11.00
CA ALA A 242 -18.19 2.72 11.08
C ALA A 242 -17.22 2.38 9.94
N LEU A 243 -16.17 1.62 10.25
CA LEU A 243 -15.18 1.18 9.26
C LEU A 243 -15.84 0.24 8.24
N ASP A 244 -15.70 0.57 6.95
CA ASP A 244 -16.14 -0.24 5.83
C ASP A 244 -15.08 -1.28 5.43
N LYS A 245 -15.40 -2.21 4.54
CA LYS A 245 -14.38 -3.09 3.95
C LYS A 245 -13.63 -2.31 2.86
N PRO A 246 -12.29 -2.36 2.79
CA PRO A 246 -11.37 -3.29 3.48
C PRO A 246 -10.91 -2.88 4.89
N TRP A 247 -11.16 -1.63 5.32
CA TRP A 247 -10.66 -1.03 6.57
C TRP A 247 -11.16 -1.65 7.88
N SER A 248 -12.23 -2.44 7.83
CA SER A 248 -12.80 -3.20 8.95
C SER A 248 -12.03 -4.47 9.33
N ASP A 249 -10.94 -4.81 8.63
CA ASP A 249 -10.10 -5.95 8.99
C ASP A 249 -9.50 -5.79 10.40
N PRO A 250 -9.42 -6.87 11.23
CA PRO A 250 -8.89 -6.78 12.60
C PRO A 250 -7.46 -6.22 12.68
N PHE A 251 -6.62 -6.48 11.68
CA PHE A 251 -5.28 -5.89 11.61
C PHE A 251 -5.38 -4.37 11.38
N LEU A 252 -6.19 -3.93 10.41
CA LEU A 252 -6.33 -2.52 10.06
C LEU A 252 -6.97 -1.71 11.21
N ALA A 253 -7.96 -2.27 11.90
CA ALA A 253 -8.52 -1.66 13.10
C ALA A 253 -7.45 -1.47 14.20
N GLY A 254 -6.64 -2.51 14.47
CA GLY A 254 -5.53 -2.41 15.42
C GLY A 254 -4.43 -1.44 14.97
N TRP A 255 -4.19 -1.33 13.67
CA TRP A 255 -3.23 -0.42 13.07
C TRP A 255 -3.67 1.05 13.13
N LEU A 256 -4.94 1.34 12.84
CA LEU A 256 -5.52 2.69 12.93
C LEU A 256 -5.48 3.22 14.37
N ALA A 257 -5.68 2.35 15.36
CA ALA A 257 -5.59 2.68 16.78
C ALA A 257 -4.16 2.96 17.26
N LEU A 258 -3.12 2.66 16.47
CA LEU A 258 -1.74 2.99 16.85
C LEU A 258 -1.48 4.49 16.80
N ASP A 259 -0.64 4.93 17.71
CA ASP A 259 0.05 6.21 17.58
C ASP A 259 1.21 6.10 16.57
N PRO A 260 1.68 7.24 16.03
CA PRO A 260 0.98 8.52 16.01
C PRO A 260 -0.17 8.49 14.97
N PRO A 261 -1.19 9.36 15.09
CA PRO A 261 -2.17 9.57 14.03
C PRO A 261 -1.48 10.05 12.76
N LEU A 262 -1.82 9.46 11.62
CA LEU A 262 -1.17 9.78 10.33
C LEU A 262 -1.92 10.82 9.50
N ALA A 263 -3.20 11.05 9.80
CA ALA A 263 -4.06 11.86 8.95
C ALA A 263 -3.59 13.32 8.77
N GLY A 264 -3.02 13.92 9.83
CA GLY A 264 -2.51 15.29 9.83
C GLY A 264 -1.00 15.42 9.63
N GLN A 265 -0.31 14.36 9.19
CA GLN A 265 1.15 14.37 9.00
C GLN A 265 1.52 14.35 7.51
N ASP A 266 2.62 15.01 7.14
CA ASP A 266 3.18 14.92 5.79
C ASP A 266 3.86 13.56 5.60
N LEU A 267 3.21 12.67 4.85
CA LEU A 267 3.69 11.30 4.63
C LEU A 267 4.64 11.18 3.43
N ARG A 268 4.84 12.25 2.63
CA ARG A 268 5.61 12.18 1.38
C ARG A 268 7.05 11.71 1.61
N GLY A 269 7.70 12.21 2.65
CA GLY A 269 9.06 11.81 3.01
C GLY A 269 9.16 10.32 3.35
N ALA A 270 8.23 9.80 4.16
CA ALA A 270 8.19 8.40 4.55
C ALA A 270 7.89 7.48 3.34
N LEU A 271 6.97 7.88 2.46
CA LEU A 271 6.67 7.16 1.22
C LEU A 271 7.82 7.20 0.22
N TYR A 272 8.55 8.32 0.12
CA TYR A 272 9.67 8.50 -0.79
C TYR A 272 10.80 7.49 -0.51
N VAL A 273 11.07 7.25 0.76
CA VAL A 273 12.07 6.28 1.20
C VAL A 273 11.58 4.84 1.02
N GLY A 274 10.26 4.62 0.93
CA GLY A 274 9.62 3.33 0.66
C GLY A 274 9.43 2.98 -0.83
N ARG A 275 9.97 3.79 -1.76
CA ARG A 275 9.79 3.67 -3.22
C ARG A 275 10.17 2.32 -3.84
N GLU A 276 11.00 1.53 -3.16
CA GLU A 276 11.38 0.17 -3.61
C GLU A 276 10.16 -0.74 -3.76
N SER A 277 9.17 -0.61 -2.88
CA SER A 277 8.00 -1.48 -2.88
C SER A 277 6.87 -0.98 -3.78
N HIS A 278 6.77 0.34 -3.96
CA HIS A 278 5.77 0.98 -4.82
C HIS A 278 6.38 2.24 -5.45
N PRO A 279 6.52 2.31 -6.79
CA PRO A 279 7.00 3.52 -7.43
C PRO A 279 6.04 4.67 -7.16
N ILE A 280 6.52 5.75 -6.52
CA ILE A 280 5.78 7.02 -6.49
C ILE A 280 5.74 7.52 -7.93
N ILE A 281 4.59 7.39 -8.57
CA ILE A 281 4.23 8.17 -9.74
C ILE A 281 3.95 9.57 -9.21
N SER A 282 4.95 10.43 -9.25
CA SER A 282 4.72 11.85 -8.98
C SER A 282 3.79 12.38 -10.07
N ARG A 283 2.84 13.27 -9.74
CA ARG A 283 2.05 14.03 -10.74
C ARG A 283 2.93 14.69 -11.80
N ALA A 284 4.22 14.94 -11.48
CA ALA A 284 5.22 15.49 -12.39
C ALA A 284 5.60 14.55 -13.56
N ASP A 285 5.37 13.23 -13.44
CA ASP A 285 5.68 12.22 -14.48
C ASP A 285 4.43 11.77 -15.27
N GLU A 286 3.25 12.37 -15.04
CA GLU A 286 2.05 11.99 -15.80
C GLU A 286 2.05 12.52 -17.23
N LEU A 287 2.76 13.62 -17.48
CA LEU A 287 2.90 14.29 -18.75
C LEU A 287 4.38 14.34 -19.11
N SER A 288 4.74 14.04 -20.35
CA SER A 288 6.05 14.39 -20.88
C SER A 288 6.33 15.90 -20.73
N SER A 289 7.60 16.29 -20.79
CA SER A 289 7.98 17.72 -20.84
C SER A 289 7.22 18.48 -21.93
N ASP A 290 6.97 17.79 -23.05
CA ASP A 290 6.32 18.33 -24.22
C ASP A 290 4.82 18.49 -23.95
N ALA A 291 4.17 17.48 -23.36
CA ALA A 291 2.76 17.57 -22.97
C ALA A 291 2.49 18.61 -21.87
N ALA A 292 3.42 18.81 -20.92
CA ALA A 292 3.31 19.87 -19.92
C ALA A 292 3.40 21.27 -20.53
N SER A 293 4.33 21.48 -21.46
CA SER A 293 4.44 22.71 -22.26
C SER A 293 3.15 22.99 -23.05
N VAL A 294 2.61 21.96 -23.70
CA VAL A 294 1.36 22.05 -24.47
C VAL A 294 0.17 22.38 -23.58
N LEU A 295 0.10 21.84 -22.36
CA LEU A 295 -0.94 22.19 -21.40
C LEU A 295 -0.90 23.67 -21.01
N GLU A 296 0.29 24.23 -20.75
CA GLU A 296 0.43 25.66 -20.46
C GLU A 296 0.00 26.53 -21.64
N MET A 297 0.37 26.14 -22.86
CA MET A 297 -0.07 26.83 -24.08
C MET A 297 -1.58 26.80 -24.25
N LEU A 298 -2.22 25.65 -24.00
CA LEU A 298 -3.67 25.48 -24.04
C LEU A 298 -4.38 26.34 -23.00
N LEU A 299 -3.89 26.41 -21.76
CA LEU A 299 -4.52 27.18 -20.68
C LEU A 299 -4.39 28.69 -20.87
N ARG A 300 -3.37 29.17 -21.60
CA ARG A 300 -3.15 30.59 -21.93
C ARG A 300 -3.84 31.03 -23.22
N LEU A 301 -4.52 30.12 -23.91
CA LEU A 301 -5.05 30.35 -25.25
C LEU A 301 -6.31 31.23 -25.23
N THR A 302 -6.18 32.47 -25.69
CA THR A 302 -7.29 33.44 -25.77
C THR A 302 -8.08 33.35 -27.08
N SER A 303 -7.50 32.78 -28.13
CA SER A 303 -8.10 32.61 -29.46
C SER A 303 -7.50 31.40 -30.18
N ALA A 304 -8.28 30.74 -31.03
CA ALA A 304 -7.84 29.59 -31.83
C ALA A 304 -6.47 29.85 -32.51
N SER A 305 -5.55 28.90 -32.36
CA SER A 305 -4.18 29.01 -32.83
C SER A 305 -3.76 27.71 -33.53
N PRO A 306 -3.44 27.75 -34.83
CA PRO A 306 -3.04 26.55 -35.59
C PRO A 306 -1.71 25.97 -35.10
N ILE A 307 -0.89 26.77 -34.40
CA ILE A 307 0.37 26.33 -33.80
C ILE A 307 0.10 25.36 -32.65
N VAL A 308 -0.85 25.70 -31.77
CA VAL A 308 -1.19 24.85 -30.62
C VAL A 308 -1.93 23.59 -31.10
N ASP A 309 -2.74 23.69 -32.15
CA ASP A 309 -3.39 22.51 -32.75
C ASP A 309 -2.38 21.51 -33.33
N ALA A 310 -1.29 22.01 -33.96
CA ALA A 310 -0.22 21.17 -34.48
C ALA A 310 0.60 20.49 -33.37
N GLU A 311 0.91 21.22 -32.29
CA GLU A 311 1.62 20.68 -31.12
C GLU A 311 0.78 19.60 -30.40
N VAL A 312 -0.53 19.81 -30.24
CA VAL A 312 -1.44 18.80 -29.66
C VAL A 312 -1.54 17.56 -30.56
N ALA A 313 -1.55 17.73 -31.88
CA ALA A 313 -1.58 16.61 -32.83
C ALA A 313 -0.27 15.78 -32.84
N GLY A 314 0.85 16.39 -32.40
CA GLY A 314 2.14 15.71 -32.26
C GLY A 314 2.24 14.80 -31.04
N LEU A 315 1.32 14.90 -30.07
CA LEU A 315 1.35 14.13 -28.83
C LEU A 315 0.78 12.71 -29.00
N PRO A 316 1.29 11.72 -28.23
CA PRO A 316 0.71 10.39 -28.22
C PRO A 316 -0.70 10.38 -27.61
N LYS A 317 -1.57 9.50 -28.11
CA LYS A 317 -3.01 9.45 -27.75
C LYS A 317 -3.30 9.37 -26.25
N HIS A 318 -2.43 8.71 -25.48
CA HIS A 318 -2.59 8.58 -24.03
C HIS A 318 -2.29 9.90 -23.28
N GLU A 319 -1.41 10.75 -23.82
CA GLU A 319 -1.15 12.09 -23.27
C GLU A 319 -2.28 13.06 -23.63
N ILE A 320 -2.83 12.98 -24.84
CA ILE A 320 -4.00 13.77 -25.25
C ILE A 320 -5.20 13.48 -24.32
N ALA A 321 -5.42 12.21 -23.95
CA ALA A 321 -6.45 11.84 -22.99
C ALA A 321 -6.24 12.51 -21.63
N LYS A 322 -5.02 12.43 -21.07
CA LYS A 322 -4.67 13.09 -19.80
C LYS A 322 -4.80 14.61 -19.85
N LEU A 323 -4.39 15.24 -20.95
CA LEU A 323 -4.57 16.67 -21.17
C LEU A 323 -6.04 17.05 -21.20
N THR A 324 -6.88 16.23 -21.83
CA THR A 324 -8.34 16.42 -21.87
C THR A 324 -8.94 16.40 -20.47
N ASP A 325 -8.55 15.43 -19.64
CA ASP A 325 -9.03 15.36 -18.25
C ASP A 325 -8.63 16.59 -17.42
N LYS A 326 -7.40 17.09 -17.58
CA LYS A 326 -6.92 18.30 -16.88
C LYS A 326 -7.63 19.57 -17.35
N VAL A 327 -7.86 19.71 -18.67
CA VAL A 327 -8.62 20.84 -19.24
C VAL A 327 -10.09 20.80 -18.79
N LEU A 328 -10.72 19.62 -18.74
CA LEU A 328 -12.09 19.46 -18.25
C LEU A 328 -12.22 19.75 -16.75
N ALA A 329 -11.23 19.33 -15.93
CA ALA A 329 -11.20 19.66 -14.51
C ALA A 329 -11.13 21.18 -14.28
N ARG A 330 -10.34 21.90 -15.09
CA ARG A 330 -10.30 23.36 -15.06
C ARG A 330 -11.60 23.99 -15.57
N ALA A 331 -12.19 23.43 -16.63
CA ALA A 331 -13.44 23.89 -17.20
C ALA A 331 -14.61 23.80 -16.21
N ARG A 332 -14.64 22.79 -15.33
CA ARG A 332 -15.65 22.68 -14.26
C ARG A 332 -15.67 23.85 -13.28
N GLN A 333 -14.58 24.61 -13.19
CA GLN A 333 -14.48 25.78 -12.31
C GLN A 333 -15.08 27.05 -12.95
N GLU A 334 -15.43 27.01 -14.24
CA GLU A 334 -16.02 28.14 -14.95
C GLU A 334 -17.52 28.24 -14.71
N THR A 335 -17.97 29.44 -14.33
CA THR A 335 -19.37 29.72 -13.96
C THR A 335 -20.16 30.41 -15.09
N ALA A 336 -19.48 30.91 -16.13
CA ALA A 336 -20.09 31.62 -17.25
C ALA A 336 -19.58 31.14 -18.61
N TRP A 337 -20.43 30.43 -19.35
CA TRP A 337 -20.13 29.78 -20.63
C TRP A 337 -20.54 30.66 -21.81
N GLY A 338 -19.76 31.72 -22.04
CA GLY A 338 -19.89 32.60 -23.22
C GLY A 338 -18.86 32.30 -24.31
N VAL A 339 -17.63 32.77 -24.11
CA VAL A 339 -16.44 32.39 -24.89
C VAL A 339 -15.23 32.36 -23.93
N PRO A 340 -15.24 31.50 -22.90
CA PRO A 340 -14.11 31.42 -21.98
C PRO A 340 -12.88 30.91 -22.75
N GLY A 341 -11.67 31.35 -22.39
CA GLY A 341 -10.43 30.94 -23.06
C GLY A 341 -10.27 29.40 -23.12
N ILE A 342 -10.78 28.71 -22.10
CA ILE A 342 -10.82 27.25 -21.99
C ILE A 342 -11.63 26.57 -23.12
N LEU A 343 -12.59 27.27 -23.74
CA LEU A 343 -13.36 26.76 -24.88
C LEU A 343 -12.47 26.52 -26.10
N ASN A 344 -11.50 27.40 -26.34
CA ASN A 344 -10.55 27.21 -27.43
C ASN A 344 -9.62 26.02 -27.14
N ALA A 345 -9.20 25.82 -25.89
CA ALA A 345 -8.42 24.66 -25.49
C ALA A 345 -9.17 23.33 -25.71
N MET A 346 -10.46 23.30 -25.38
CA MET A 346 -11.32 22.14 -25.66
C MET A 346 -11.50 21.90 -27.16
N GLN A 347 -11.64 22.96 -27.97
CA GLN A 347 -11.73 22.81 -29.43
C GLN A 347 -10.46 22.21 -30.02
N SER A 348 -9.28 22.70 -29.62
CA SER A 348 -7.99 22.15 -30.05
C SER A 348 -7.84 20.65 -29.70
N LEU A 349 -8.25 20.25 -28.49
CA LEU A 349 -8.21 18.84 -28.06
C LEU A 349 -9.23 17.96 -28.78
N ALA A 350 -10.44 18.49 -29.02
CA ALA A 350 -11.50 17.78 -29.75
C ALA A 350 -11.12 17.53 -31.22
N SER A 351 -10.41 18.48 -31.85
CA SER A 351 -9.89 18.32 -33.21
C SER A 351 -8.76 17.28 -33.31
N ALA A 352 -8.00 17.07 -32.25
CA ALA A 352 -6.86 16.14 -32.25
C ALA A 352 -7.24 14.67 -31.98
N SER A 353 -8.32 14.40 -31.24
CA SER A 353 -8.73 13.03 -30.90
C SER A 353 -10.26 12.84 -30.87
N PRO A 354 -10.81 11.84 -31.59
CA PRO A 354 -12.23 11.51 -31.52
C PRO A 354 -12.72 11.14 -30.10
N GLN A 355 -11.85 10.55 -29.29
CA GLN A 355 -12.16 10.19 -27.91
C GLN A 355 -12.23 11.42 -27.00
N ALA A 356 -11.33 12.39 -27.19
CA ALA A 356 -11.38 13.67 -26.49
C ALA A 356 -12.64 14.46 -26.89
N ALA A 357 -12.99 14.47 -28.18
CA ALA A 357 -14.23 15.08 -28.66
C ALA A 357 -15.48 14.50 -27.99
N ALA A 358 -15.56 13.17 -27.85
CA ALA A 358 -16.68 12.52 -27.17
C ALA A 358 -16.80 12.94 -25.69
N SER A 359 -15.69 13.00 -24.96
CA SER A 359 -15.67 13.43 -23.56
C SER A 359 -16.05 14.91 -23.39
N ILE A 360 -15.58 15.77 -24.29
CA ILE A 360 -15.90 17.21 -24.28
C ILE A 360 -17.37 17.45 -24.62
N VAL A 361 -17.93 16.73 -25.58
CA VAL A 361 -19.37 16.79 -25.91
C VAL A 361 -20.23 16.33 -24.74
N ALA A 362 -19.85 15.24 -24.07
CA ALA A 362 -20.53 14.76 -22.87
C ALA A 362 -20.52 15.83 -21.77
N PHE A 363 -19.35 16.42 -21.51
CA PHE A 363 -19.21 17.50 -20.53
C PHE A 363 -20.09 18.72 -20.86
N LEU A 364 -20.04 19.23 -22.10
CA LEU A 364 -20.86 20.37 -22.51
C LEU A 364 -22.36 20.09 -22.46
N SER A 365 -22.77 18.82 -22.60
CA SER A 365 -24.18 18.42 -22.49
C SER A 365 -24.71 18.46 -21.05
N GLU A 366 -23.83 18.37 -20.06
CA GLU A 366 -24.15 18.42 -18.63
C GLU A 366 -24.11 19.86 -18.07
N VAL A 367 -23.58 20.84 -18.81
CA VAL A 367 -23.52 22.24 -18.38
C VAL A 367 -24.95 22.82 -18.24
N PRO A 368 -25.33 23.34 -17.06
CA PRO A 368 -26.65 23.92 -16.85
C PRO A 368 -26.96 25.07 -17.83
N THR A 369 -28.15 25.07 -18.43
CA THR A 369 -28.56 26.08 -19.42
C THR A 369 -28.53 27.51 -18.89
N ALA A 370 -28.64 27.70 -17.57
CA ALA A 370 -28.52 28.99 -16.90
C ALA A 370 -27.11 29.60 -16.97
N GLN A 371 -26.07 28.78 -17.18
CA GLN A 371 -24.67 29.21 -17.26
C GLN A 371 -24.23 29.51 -18.69
N VAL A 372 -25.03 29.11 -19.70
CA VAL A 372 -24.71 29.24 -21.13
C VAL A 372 -25.15 30.60 -21.66
N ARG A 373 -24.21 31.38 -22.23
CA ARG A 373 -24.51 32.67 -22.85
C ARG A 373 -24.67 32.54 -24.37
N PRO A 374 -25.48 33.40 -25.04
CA PRO A 374 -25.76 33.31 -26.47
C PRO A 374 -24.53 33.37 -27.39
N SER A 375 -23.40 33.88 -26.88
CA SER A 375 -22.13 34.01 -27.61
C SER A 375 -21.42 32.68 -27.92
N ILE A 376 -21.86 31.55 -27.34
CA ILE A 376 -21.25 30.23 -27.58
C ILE A 376 -21.72 29.59 -28.90
N VAL A 377 -22.93 29.95 -29.35
CA VAL A 377 -23.63 29.37 -30.50
C VAL A 377 -22.86 29.47 -31.84
N PRO A 378 -22.13 30.57 -32.16
CA PRO A 378 -21.39 30.68 -33.41
C PRO A 378 -20.15 29.79 -33.50
N ARG A 379 -19.75 29.12 -32.40
CA ARG A 379 -18.51 28.34 -32.30
C ARG A 379 -18.72 26.84 -32.08
N CYS A 380 -19.96 26.39 -31.93
CA CYS A 380 -20.31 24.98 -32.02
C CYS A 380 -20.66 24.67 -33.49
N PRO A 381 -20.04 23.65 -34.13
CA PRO A 381 -20.51 23.16 -35.43
C PRO A 381 -21.99 22.77 -35.34
N HIS A 382 -22.75 23.03 -36.40
CA HIS A 382 -24.21 22.79 -36.48
C HIS A 382 -24.64 21.34 -36.16
N ASP A 383 -23.72 20.38 -36.10
CA ASP A 383 -23.99 18.95 -35.86
C ASP A 383 -24.26 18.58 -34.38
N VAL A 384 -24.10 19.51 -33.41
CA VAL A 384 -24.34 19.23 -31.99
C VAL A 384 -25.77 19.58 -31.55
N VAL A 385 -26.51 20.39 -32.31
CA VAL A 385 -27.83 20.89 -31.90
C VAL A 385 -28.98 19.96 -32.30
N ASP A 386 -28.78 19.07 -33.28
CA ASP A 386 -29.89 18.33 -33.93
C ASP A 386 -30.13 16.90 -33.41
N ARG A 387 -29.77 16.61 -32.15
CA ARG A 387 -30.09 15.33 -31.46
C ARG A 387 -31.08 15.47 -30.31
N ARG A 388 -32.01 16.43 -30.37
CA ARG A 388 -33.22 16.41 -29.54
C ARG A 388 -34.42 16.03 -30.40
N GLY A 389 -34.81 14.75 -30.34
CA GLY A 389 -36.02 14.23 -30.98
C GLY A 389 -37.32 14.88 -30.46
N PRO A 390 -38.44 14.67 -31.18
CA PRO A 390 -39.59 15.56 -31.16
C PRO A 390 -40.54 15.24 -30.00
N SER A 391 -41.02 16.26 -29.28
CA SER A 391 -42.22 16.11 -28.44
C SER A 391 -42.86 17.46 -28.08
N ARG A 392 -43.90 17.84 -28.84
CA ARG A 392 -45.28 18.12 -28.40
C ARG A 392 -46.02 18.94 -29.46
N GLN A 393 -47.04 18.31 -30.05
CA GLN A 393 -48.09 18.97 -30.83
C GLN A 393 -48.83 20.03 -29.99
N PRO A 394 -49.39 21.08 -30.62
CA PRO A 394 -50.62 21.71 -30.12
C PRO A 394 -51.83 21.30 -30.97
N ALA A 395 -52.97 21.12 -30.30
CA ALA A 395 -54.25 20.77 -30.90
C ALA A 395 -55.01 22.01 -31.41
N ARG A 396 -55.55 21.86 -32.62
CA ARG A 396 -56.65 22.54 -33.36
C ARG A 396 -57.41 23.76 -32.75
N GLY A 397 -57.64 24.77 -33.60
CA GLY A 397 -58.80 25.70 -33.57
C GLY A 397 -58.58 27.03 -34.33
N PRO A 398 -59.38 27.43 -35.35
CA PRO A 398 -59.09 28.51 -36.32
C PRO A 398 -59.97 29.78 -36.14
N PRO A 399 -60.09 30.72 -37.12
CA PRO A 399 -59.11 31.44 -37.96
C PRO A 399 -59.24 32.98 -37.80
N ASP A 400 -58.34 33.78 -38.36
CA ASP A 400 -58.68 35.06 -39.03
C ASP A 400 -57.44 35.78 -39.58
N GLY A 401 -57.58 36.39 -40.76
CA GLY A 401 -56.87 37.64 -41.07
C GLY A 401 -55.71 37.61 -42.05
N TYR A 402 -56.01 37.43 -43.35
CA TYR A 402 -55.57 38.26 -44.48
C TYR A 402 -54.09 38.59 -44.80
N PHE A 403 -53.82 38.50 -46.12
CA PHE A 403 -52.78 39.10 -47.00
C PHE A 403 -51.68 38.12 -47.48
N CYS A 404 -51.71 37.54 -48.70
CA CYS A 404 -51.53 38.10 -50.07
C CYS A 404 -50.26 38.99 -50.14
N ILE A 405 -49.24 38.79 -50.99
CA ILE A 405 -49.16 38.64 -52.46
C ILE A 405 -47.73 38.08 -52.74
N GLU A 406 -47.54 36.94 -53.41
CA GLU A 406 -47.42 36.71 -54.87
C GLU A 406 -46.10 37.19 -55.53
N GLN A 407 -45.61 36.33 -56.45
CA GLN A 407 -44.55 36.49 -57.46
C GLN A 407 -43.09 36.33 -56.98
N GLY A 408 -42.25 35.48 -57.59
CA GLY A 408 -42.43 34.65 -58.76
C GLY A 408 -41.07 34.26 -59.35
N SER A 409 -41.01 33.03 -59.85
CA SER A 409 -40.39 32.70 -61.14
C SER A 409 -38.87 32.63 -61.27
N ARG A 410 -38.46 31.44 -61.72
CA ARG A 410 -37.41 31.11 -62.71
C ARG A 410 -35.97 31.00 -62.21
N LEU A 411 -35.12 30.11 -62.74
CA LEU A 411 -35.18 28.82 -63.46
C LEU A 411 -33.74 28.62 -63.97
N ARG A 412 -33.19 27.41 -63.79
CA ARG A 412 -32.11 26.78 -64.59
C ARG A 412 -30.71 27.44 -64.46
N SER A 413 -29.61 26.70 -64.52
CA SER A 413 -29.35 25.45 -65.26
C SER A 413 -28.32 24.60 -64.52
#